data_AF-A0A7J6A3V9-F1
#
_entry.id   AF-A0A7J6A3V9-F1
#
_cell.length_a   1.000
_cell.length_b   1.000
_cell.length_c   1.000
_cell.angle_alpha   90.00
_cell.angle_beta   90.00
_cell.angle_gamma   90.00
#
_symmetry.space_group_name_H-M   'P 1'
#
loop_
_entity.id
_entity.type
_entity.pdbx_description
1 polymer ?
#
loop_
_entity_poly.entity_id
_entity_poly.type
_entity_poly.pdbx_seq_one_letter_code
_entity_poly.pdbx_strand_id
1 'polypeptide(L)'
;MEELSSLQNLQALSDLLSLSAGEESDPEDCKNVNSMAKMVPGHIGAPSSASRQDKNAVNSTYVKNTKDIWDVEEVTEGTHFDDLADPRPQPEYEIILKQSVATEDLFLGMSQKNPSSMCCESMLVRVKLPETQASDLVLDVKERFVDLRTPKYKLGLHLPHSVCGREGTARFITERYELEITLPMNRPLDSINLT
;
A
#
# COMPACT_ATOMS: atom_id res chain seq x y z
N MET A 1 -27.94 -3.95 -30.62
CA MET A 1 -26.89 -4.68 -31.35
C MET A 1 -26.41 -3.77 -32.46
N GLU A 2 -25.21 -3.22 -32.25
CA GLU A 2 -24.27 -2.66 -33.23
C GLU A 2 -24.70 -1.52 -34.16
N GLU A 3 -24.43 -0.29 -33.73
CA GLU A 3 -23.77 0.71 -34.58
C GLU A 3 -22.48 1.07 -33.82
N LEU A 4 -21.50 0.19 -33.93
CA LEU A 4 -20.17 0.33 -33.34
C LEU A 4 -19.49 1.53 -34.02
N SER A 5 -19.28 2.60 -33.26
CA SER A 5 -18.35 3.72 -33.52
C SER A 5 -18.04 3.97 -35.00
N SER A 6 -18.70 4.97 -35.61
CA SER A 6 -18.40 5.37 -36.99
C SER A 6 -16.88 5.47 -37.19
N LEU A 7 -16.39 5.01 -38.34
CA LEU A 7 -14.97 5.06 -38.70
C LEU A 7 -14.35 6.45 -38.45
N GLN A 8 -15.17 7.49 -38.64
CA GLN A 8 -14.85 8.89 -38.37
C GLN A 8 -14.54 9.18 -36.89
N ASN A 9 -15.28 8.57 -35.95
CA ASN A 9 -15.02 8.74 -34.52
C ASN A 9 -13.70 8.08 -34.09
N LEU A 10 -13.38 6.93 -34.69
CA LEU A 10 -12.14 6.21 -34.42
C LEU A 10 -10.93 6.97 -35.01
N GLN A 11 -11.09 7.55 -36.20
CA GLN A 11 -10.10 8.42 -36.83
C GLN A 11 -9.84 9.69 -35.99
N ALA A 12 -10.90 10.37 -35.52
CA ALA A 12 -10.78 11.57 -34.69
C ALA A 12 -10.06 11.29 -33.36
N LEU A 13 -10.28 10.12 -32.76
CA LEU A 13 -9.55 9.69 -31.56
C LEU A 13 -8.08 9.36 -31.86
N SER A 14 -7.80 8.71 -32.99
CA SER A 14 -6.42 8.45 -33.44
C SER A 14 -5.64 9.75 -33.55
N ASP A 15 -6.20 10.77 -34.19
CA ASP A 15 -5.53 12.06 -34.39
C ASP A 15 -5.34 12.83 -33.06
N LEU A 16 -6.24 12.65 -32.09
CA LEU A 16 -6.11 13.27 -30.76
C LEU A 16 -5.03 12.60 -29.89
N LEU A 17 -4.90 11.27 -29.99
CA LEU A 17 -3.94 10.48 -29.23
C LEU A 17 -2.56 10.45 -29.88
N SER A 18 -2.50 10.74 -31.17
CA SER A 18 -1.26 10.96 -31.91
C SER A 18 -0.74 12.36 -31.62
N LEU A 19 -0.11 12.53 -30.46
CA LEU A 19 0.76 13.68 -30.20
C LEU A 19 1.72 13.82 -31.38
N SER A 20 1.67 14.96 -32.06
CA SER A 20 2.44 15.27 -33.26
C SER A 20 3.92 14.90 -33.07
N ALA A 21 4.32 13.78 -33.65
CA ALA A 21 5.70 13.49 -33.99
C ALA A 21 6.09 14.48 -35.09
N GLY A 22 6.52 15.66 -34.66
CA GLY A 22 6.73 16.83 -35.51
C GLY A 22 7.64 17.84 -34.85
N GLU A 23 8.74 17.36 -34.26
CA GLU A 23 9.98 18.13 -34.12
C GLU A 23 11.10 17.25 -34.69
N GLU A 24 11.26 17.30 -36.02
CA GLU A 24 12.40 16.74 -36.74
C GLU A 24 13.30 17.88 -37.27
N SER A 25 14.52 17.95 -36.74
CA SER A 25 15.74 18.60 -37.28
C SER A 25 16.82 18.41 -36.22
N ASP A 26 17.98 17.78 -36.39
CA ASP A 26 18.79 17.37 -37.55
C ASP A 26 19.87 16.40 -36.97
N PRO A 27 20.35 15.34 -37.67
CA PRO A 27 21.27 14.36 -37.08
C PRO A 27 22.72 14.65 -37.45
N GLU A 28 23.37 15.67 -36.88
CA GLU A 28 24.83 15.80 -36.99
C GLU A 28 25.45 16.44 -35.72
N ASP A 29 26.56 15.82 -35.30
CA ASP A 29 27.55 16.25 -34.30
C ASP A 29 27.33 15.86 -32.81
N CYS A 30 27.81 14.66 -32.47
CA CYS A 30 28.14 14.25 -31.11
C CYS A 30 29.30 15.09 -30.53
N LYS A 31 29.05 16.31 -30.08
CA LYS A 31 30.02 17.09 -29.30
C LYS A 31 29.36 17.93 -28.21
N ASN A 32 29.07 17.31 -27.07
CA ASN A 32 29.36 17.95 -25.78
C ASN A 32 29.48 16.90 -24.67
N VAL A 33 30.70 16.38 -24.52
CA VAL A 33 31.10 15.56 -23.38
C VAL A 33 31.16 16.43 -22.13
N ASN A 34 30.07 16.48 -21.36
CA ASN A 34 30.10 16.96 -19.99
C ASN A 34 30.90 15.97 -19.14
N SER A 35 32.21 16.24 -19.07
CA SER A 35 33.22 15.82 -18.09
C SER A 35 32.80 14.73 -17.08
N MET A 36 32.58 13.52 -17.57
CA MET A 36 32.48 12.34 -16.70
C MET A 36 33.87 11.67 -16.67
N ALA A 37 34.60 12.02 -15.62
CA ALA A 37 35.69 11.26 -15.00
C ALA A 37 36.69 10.54 -15.93
N LYS A 38 37.78 11.24 -16.29
CA LYS A 38 39.02 10.60 -16.76
C LYS A 38 39.76 9.94 -15.57
N MET A 39 39.16 8.94 -14.96
CA MET A 39 39.82 8.10 -13.95
C MET A 39 40.61 7.00 -14.67
N VAL A 40 41.93 6.97 -14.46
CA VAL A 40 42.85 5.97 -15.01
C VAL A 40 43.18 4.98 -13.89
N PRO A 41 43.47 3.69 -14.18
CA PRO A 41 43.72 2.66 -13.16
C PRO A 41 44.80 2.98 -12.09
N GLY A 42 45.61 4.02 -12.27
CA GLY A 42 46.57 4.51 -11.27
C GLY A 42 46.00 5.44 -10.19
N HIS A 43 44.69 5.66 -10.11
CA HIS A 43 44.06 6.57 -9.13
C HIS A 43 43.48 5.87 -7.88
N ILE A 44 43.82 4.60 -7.65
CA ILE A 44 43.46 3.86 -6.44
C ILE A 44 44.62 3.94 -5.43
N GLY A 45 44.51 4.84 -4.46
CA GLY A 45 45.47 5.03 -3.36
C GLY A 45 45.35 6.43 -2.73
N ALA A 46 45.54 6.54 -1.41
CA ALA A 46 45.32 7.79 -0.67
C ALA A 46 46.18 8.95 -1.19
N PRO A 47 45.60 10.13 -1.51
CA PRO A 47 46.37 11.28 -1.97
C PRO A 47 47.18 11.88 -0.81
N SER A 48 48.50 11.95 -0.98
CA SER A 48 49.41 12.59 -0.03
C SER A 48 49.19 14.11 0.01
N SER A 49 48.75 14.61 1.16
CA SER A 49 48.92 15.95 1.75
C SER A 49 49.21 17.16 0.81
N ALA A 50 48.24 18.06 0.70
CA ALA A 50 48.41 19.50 1.03
C ALA A 50 47.08 20.28 0.89
N SER A 51 46.54 20.71 2.04
CA SER A 51 45.66 21.87 2.30
C SER A 51 44.69 22.37 1.21
N ARG A 52 43.38 22.28 1.51
CA ARG A 52 42.45 23.43 1.52
C ARG A 52 41.18 23.05 2.28
N GLN A 53 40.81 23.91 3.22
CA GLN A 53 39.56 23.84 3.96
C GLN A 53 38.39 24.00 3.00
N ASP A 54 37.52 23.01 2.95
CA ASP A 54 36.10 23.21 2.65
C ASP A 54 35.31 22.23 3.53
N LYS A 55 34.84 22.76 4.65
CA LYS A 55 33.84 22.11 5.49
C LYS A 55 32.50 22.28 4.79
N ASN A 56 32.23 21.46 3.78
CA ASN A 56 30.85 21.28 3.34
C ASN A 56 30.32 20.01 4.00
N ALA A 57 29.36 20.24 4.89
CA ALA A 57 28.79 19.29 5.79
C ALA A 57 28.29 18.06 5.02
N VAL A 58 28.84 16.92 5.39
CA VAL A 58 28.13 15.65 5.39
C VAL A 58 26.81 15.92 6.12
N ASN A 59 25.69 15.93 5.38
CA ASN A 59 24.35 15.91 5.99
C ASN A 59 24.11 14.51 6.57
N SER A 60 24.85 14.20 7.64
CA SER A 60 24.62 13.08 8.55
C SER A 60 24.29 13.71 9.89
N THR A 61 23.01 14.02 10.09
CA THR A 61 22.45 14.34 11.40
C THR A 61 20.95 14.16 11.37
N TYR A 62 20.51 12.91 11.55
CA TYR A 62 19.51 12.63 12.57
C TYR A 62 20.13 11.60 13.50
N VAL A 63 20.98 12.05 14.42
CA VAL A 63 21.34 11.25 15.59
C VAL A 63 20.12 11.26 16.50
N LYS A 64 19.17 10.34 16.25
CA LYS A 64 18.17 9.99 17.25
C LYS A 64 18.94 9.28 18.37
N ASN A 65 18.85 9.80 19.59
CA ASN A 65 19.42 9.18 20.79
C ASN A 65 18.56 7.99 21.24
N THR A 66 18.36 7.03 20.35
CA THR A 66 17.74 5.74 20.64
C THR A 66 18.82 4.69 20.39
N LYS A 67 18.87 3.66 21.23
CA LYS A 67 19.80 2.52 21.04
C LYS A 67 19.35 1.61 19.89
N ASP A 68 18.41 2.07 19.06
CA ASP A 68 17.88 1.32 17.95
C ASP A 68 18.80 1.48 16.75
N ILE A 69 19.20 0.34 16.20
CA ILE A 69 20.10 0.26 15.05
C ILE A 69 19.36 0.63 13.75
N TRP A 70 18.03 0.57 13.75
CA TRP A 70 17.18 0.81 12.60
C TRP A 70 16.07 1.81 12.92
N ASP A 71 15.88 2.80 12.07
CA ASP A 71 14.68 3.64 12.08
C ASP A 71 13.50 2.87 11.47
N VAL A 72 12.29 3.08 12.01
CA VAL A 72 11.07 2.41 11.50
C VAL A 72 10.80 2.75 10.03
N GLU A 73 11.28 3.90 9.56
CA GLU A 73 11.21 4.31 8.17
C GLU A 73 12.31 3.69 7.28
N GLU A 74 13.42 3.22 7.86
CA GLU A 74 14.55 2.61 7.15
C GLU A 74 14.37 1.10 6.94
N VAL A 75 13.61 0.44 7.82
CA VAL A 75 13.19 -0.94 7.61
C VAL A 75 12.09 -0.94 6.55
N THR A 76 12.48 -1.17 5.28
CA THR A 76 11.50 -1.54 4.24
C THR A 76 10.75 -2.76 4.75
N GLU A 77 9.48 -2.56 5.10
CA GLU A 77 8.62 -3.63 5.60
C GLU A 77 8.72 -4.80 4.63
N GLY A 78 9.34 -5.89 5.10
CA GLY A 78 9.65 -7.05 4.29
C GLY A 78 8.47 -7.37 3.40
N THR A 79 8.77 -7.50 2.11
CA THR A 79 7.88 -7.98 1.05
C THR A 79 6.80 -8.86 1.66
N HIS A 80 5.55 -8.36 1.70
CA HIS A 80 4.36 -9.03 2.25
C HIS A 80 3.98 -10.27 1.44
N PHE A 81 4.97 -11.04 1.02
CA PHE A 81 4.81 -12.28 0.29
C PHE A 81 4.61 -13.38 1.30
N ASP A 82 3.88 -14.39 0.87
CA ASP A 82 3.68 -15.61 1.62
C ASP A 82 5.04 -16.12 2.09
N ASP A 83 5.24 -16.13 3.41
CA ASP A 83 6.52 -16.45 4.02
C ASP A 83 6.69 -17.96 3.91
N LEU A 84 7.16 -18.42 2.74
CA LEU A 84 7.34 -19.83 2.39
C LEU A 84 8.26 -20.58 3.38
N ALA A 85 8.93 -19.85 4.29
CA ALA A 85 9.76 -20.39 5.35
C ALA A 85 8.99 -20.71 6.65
N ASP A 86 7.74 -20.24 6.80
CA ASP A 86 6.95 -20.49 8.00
C ASP A 86 6.17 -21.81 7.90
N PRO A 87 6.36 -22.77 8.82
CA PRO A 87 5.67 -24.06 8.77
C PRO A 87 4.19 -23.99 9.19
N ARG A 88 3.71 -22.84 9.69
CA ARG A 88 2.35 -22.71 10.20
C ARG A 88 1.32 -22.67 9.05
N PRO A 89 0.27 -23.50 9.10
CA PRO A 89 -0.80 -23.44 8.11
C PRO A 89 -1.56 -22.12 8.15
N GLN A 90 -2.08 -21.74 6.99
CA GLN A 90 -3.02 -20.63 6.87
C GLN A 90 -4.39 -21.05 7.41
N PRO A 91 -5.01 -20.28 8.32
CA PRO A 91 -6.35 -20.54 8.82
C PRO A 91 -7.42 -20.22 7.77
N GLU A 92 -8.61 -20.82 7.89
CA GLU A 92 -9.76 -20.45 7.08
C GLU A 92 -10.21 -19.02 7.42
N TYR A 93 -10.40 -18.19 6.40
CA TYR A 93 -10.85 -16.82 6.58
C TYR A 93 -11.95 -16.44 5.58
N GLU A 94 -12.77 -15.46 5.96
CA GLU A 94 -13.85 -14.90 5.18
C GLU A 94 -13.78 -13.37 5.29
N ILE A 95 -13.87 -12.67 4.15
CA ILE A 95 -13.96 -11.20 4.11
C ILE A 95 -15.39 -10.81 3.78
N ILE A 96 -16.03 -10.03 4.65
CA ILE A 96 -17.40 -9.56 4.51
C ILE A 96 -17.40 -8.04 4.51
N LEU A 97 -18.02 -7.42 3.51
CA LEU A 97 -18.22 -5.97 3.50
C LEU A 97 -19.51 -5.63 4.25
N LYS A 98 -19.43 -4.67 5.17
CA LYS A 98 -20.52 -4.20 6.03
C LYS A 98 -20.93 -2.78 5.64
N GLN A 99 -22.24 -2.59 5.55
CA GLN A 99 -22.87 -1.29 5.34
C GLN A 99 -23.76 -0.97 6.54
N SER A 100 -23.58 0.21 7.12
CA SER A 100 -24.48 0.75 8.13
C SER A 100 -25.72 1.29 7.44
N VAL A 101 -26.88 0.70 7.75
CA VAL A 101 -28.18 1.11 7.20
C VAL A 101 -29.00 1.71 8.34
N ALA A 102 -29.34 2.99 8.21
CA ALA A 102 -30.20 3.68 9.16
C ALA A 102 -31.67 3.62 8.73
N THR A 103 -32.58 4.02 9.62
CA THR A 103 -34.02 4.09 9.30
C THR A 103 -34.30 5.10 8.18
N GLU A 104 -33.51 6.16 8.06
CA GLU A 104 -33.61 7.10 6.94
C GLU A 104 -33.31 6.45 5.58
N ASP A 105 -32.40 5.48 5.54
CA ASP A 105 -32.05 4.76 4.32
C ASP A 105 -33.19 3.85 3.88
N LEU A 106 -33.81 3.16 4.85
CA LEU A 106 -34.87 2.20 4.60
C LEU A 106 -36.21 2.88 4.30
N PHE A 107 -36.52 3.97 4.99
CA PHE A 107 -37.85 4.60 4.94
C PHE A 107 -37.90 5.90 4.13
N LEU A 108 -36.81 6.66 4.06
CA LEU A 108 -36.80 8.00 3.46
C LEU A 108 -35.94 8.10 2.20
N GLY A 109 -35.01 7.16 1.97
CA GLY A 109 -34.16 7.11 0.78
C GLY A 109 -33.18 8.28 0.64
N MET A 110 -32.87 8.99 1.74
CA MET A 110 -32.09 10.24 1.70
C MET A 110 -30.58 10.03 1.63
N SER A 111 -30.04 8.92 2.13
CA SER A 111 -28.59 8.67 2.17
C SER A 111 -27.98 8.25 0.83
N GLN A 112 -28.79 8.05 -0.22
CA GLN A 112 -28.35 7.58 -1.55
C GLN A 112 -27.54 6.27 -1.54
N LYS A 113 -27.56 5.57 -0.40
CA LYS A 113 -26.95 4.26 -0.21
C LYS A 113 -27.64 3.23 -1.09
N ASN A 114 -26.84 2.42 -1.77
CA ASN A 114 -27.31 1.33 -2.62
C ASN A 114 -26.73 -0.01 -2.09
N PRO A 115 -27.24 -1.17 -2.54
CA PRO A 115 -26.73 -2.48 -2.09
C PRO A 115 -25.37 -2.86 -2.72
N SER A 116 -24.67 -1.91 -3.35
CA SER A 116 -23.34 -2.17 -3.91
C SER A 116 -22.30 -2.19 -2.79
N SER A 117 -21.23 -2.96 -3.03
CA SER A 117 -20.02 -2.93 -2.20
C SER A 117 -19.39 -1.55 -2.09
N MET A 118 -19.66 -0.65 -3.04
CA MET A 118 -19.19 0.74 -3.02
C MET A 118 -19.72 1.54 -1.82
N CYS A 119 -20.92 1.21 -1.33
CA CYS A 119 -21.54 1.89 -0.19
C CYS A 119 -21.13 1.31 1.18
N CYS A 120 -20.31 0.26 1.23
CA CYS A 120 -19.93 -0.37 2.49
C CYS A 120 -18.93 0.45 3.34
N GLU A 121 -19.42 0.86 4.52
CA GLU A 121 -18.74 1.35 5.74
C GLU A 121 -17.39 0.72 6.09
N SER A 122 -17.45 -0.59 6.24
CA SER A 122 -16.48 -1.33 7.03
C SER A 122 -16.26 -2.72 6.46
N MET A 123 -15.08 -3.27 6.67
CA MET A 123 -14.70 -4.62 6.29
C MET A 123 -14.63 -5.49 7.53
N LEU A 124 -15.28 -6.64 7.52
CA LEU A 124 -15.21 -7.65 8.56
C LEU A 124 -14.39 -8.82 8.05
N VAL A 125 -13.24 -9.08 8.65
CA VAL A 125 -12.45 -10.29 8.41
C VAL A 125 -12.75 -11.29 9.52
N ARG A 126 -13.35 -12.43 9.16
CA ARG A 126 -13.62 -13.55 10.08
C ARG A 126 -12.58 -14.61 9.85
N VAL A 127 -11.85 -14.99 10.89
CA VAL A 127 -10.80 -16.02 10.81
C VAL A 127 -11.13 -17.14 11.79
N LYS A 128 -11.17 -18.38 11.32
CA LYS A 128 -11.37 -19.55 12.17
C LYS A 128 -10.04 -20.02 12.73
N LEU A 129 -9.95 -20.07 14.06
CA LEU A 129 -8.73 -20.39 14.80
C LEU A 129 -9.03 -21.48 15.83
N PRO A 130 -9.26 -22.73 15.38
CA PRO A 130 -9.62 -23.82 16.28
C PRO A 130 -8.53 -24.04 17.33
N GLU A 131 -8.94 -24.32 18.57
CA GLU A 131 -8.04 -24.61 19.70
C GLU A 131 -7.02 -23.50 20.01
N THR A 132 -7.34 -22.25 19.68
CA THR A 132 -6.51 -21.08 19.98
C THR A 132 -7.13 -20.25 21.10
N GLN A 133 -6.30 -19.69 21.97
CA GLN A 133 -6.73 -18.80 23.05
C GLN A 133 -6.54 -17.34 22.68
N ALA A 134 -7.38 -16.45 23.23
CA ALA A 134 -7.32 -15.02 22.95
C ALA A 134 -5.96 -14.37 23.31
N SER A 135 -5.30 -14.87 24.36
CA SER A 135 -4.03 -14.33 24.85
C SER A 135 -2.83 -14.61 23.96
N ASP A 136 -2.92 -15.64 23.11
CA ASP A 136 -1.82 -16.07 22.24
C ASP A 136 -1.91 -15.44 20.84
N LEU A 137 -2.88 -14.56 20.63
CA LEU A 137 -3.13 -13.87 19.36
C LEU A 137 -2.27 -12.60 19.29
N VAL A 138 -1.49 -12.49 18.23
CA VAL A 138 -0.83 -11.25 17.84
C VAL A 138 -1.46 -10.80 16.52
N LEU A 139 -2.10 -9.63 16.54
CA LEU A 139 -2.72 -9.03 15.37
C LEU A 139 -2.03 -7.70 15.08
N ASP A 140 -1.49 -7.57 13.87
CA ASP A 140 -0.97 -6.32 13.33
C ASP A 140 -1.82 -5.92 12.11
N VAL A 141 -2.30 -4.68 12.13
CA VAL A 141 -3.18 -4.14 11.09
C VAL A 141 -2.52 -2.92 10.48
N LYS A 142 -2.13 -3.07 9.23
CA LYS A 142 -1.61 -2.01 8.37
C LYS A 142 -2.71 -1.50 7.45
N GLU A 143 -2.38 -0.47 6.68
CA GLU A 143 -3.35 0.17 5.78
C GLU A 143 -3.94 -0.80 4.76
N ARG A 144 -3.14 -1.72 4.19
CA ARG A 144 -3.61 -2.68 3.18
C ARG A 144 -3.25 -4.12 3.50
N PHE A 145 -2.86 -4.39 4.74
CA PHE A 145 -2.40 -5.71 5.13
C PHE A 145 -2.77 -6.03 6.56
N VAL A 146 -3.15 -7.28 6.80
CA VAL A 146 -3.42 -7.83 8.11
C VAL A 146 -2.47 -8.99 8.33
N ASP A 147 -1.66 -8.90 9.38
CA ASP A 147 -0.81 -9.99 9.85
C ASP A 147 -1.38 -10.53 11.16
N LEU A 148 -1.82 -11.78 11.12
CA LEU A 148 -2.31 -12.50 12.28
C LEU A 148 -1.36 -13.66 12.55
N ARG A 149 -0.80 -13.67 13.76
CA ARG A 149 0.13 -14.69 14.22
C ARG A 149 -0.39 -15.35 15.48
N THR A 150 -0.38 -16.68 15.45
CA THR A 150 -0.66 -17.53 16.61
C THR A 150 0.40 -18.63 16.67
N PRO A 151 0.50 -19.38 17.77
CA PRO A 151 1.42 -20.51 17.87
C PRO A 151 1.18 -21.57 16.78
N LYS A 152 -0.08 -21.76 16.35
CA LYS A 152 -0.48 -22.80 15.39
C LYS A 152 -0.66 -22.28 13.97
N TYR A 153 -1.20 -21.07 13.80
CA TYR A 153 -1.62 -20.50 12.53
C TYR A 153 -0.94 -19.17 12.25
N LYS A 154 -0.75 -18.88 10.97
CA LYS A 154 -0.31 -17.57 10.47
C LYS A 154 -1.18 -17.16 9.30
N LEU A 155 -1.57 -15.90 9.26
CA LEU A 155 -2.33 -15.33 8.16
C LEU A 155 -1.76 -13.96 7.82
N GLY A 156 -1.13 -13.86 6.65
CA GLY A 156 -0.79 -12.58 6.02
C GLY A 156 -1.78 -12.29 4.90
N LEU A 157 -2.72 -11.38 5.13
CA LEU A 157 -3.82 -11.10 4.21
C LEU A 157 -3.70 -9.69 3.63
N HIS A 158 -3.62 -9.61 2.30
CA HIS A 158 -3.74 -8.35 1.55
C HIS A 158 -5.20 -7.93 1.45
N LEU A 159 -5.48 -6.69 1.85
CA LEU A 159 -6.81 -6.13 1.80
C LEU A 159 -7.08 -5.48 0.43
N PRO A 160 -8.29 -5.61 -0.14
CA PRO A 160 -8.64 -4.99 -1.42
C PRO A 160 -8.74 -3.46 -1.34
N HIS A 161 -9.02 -2.93 -0.14
CA HIS A 161 -9.15 -1.50 0.13
C HIS A 161 -8.25 -1.09 1.30
N SER A 162 -7.84 0.17 1.30
CA SER A 162 -7.15 0.79 2.43
C SER A 162 -8.08 0.89 3.64
N VAL A 163 -7.56 0.58 4.83
CA VAL A 163 -8.29 0.65 6.10
C VAL A 163 -7.56 1.52 7.12
N CYS A 164 -8.33 2.08 8.06
CA CYS A 164 -7.77 2.80 9.21
C CYS A 164 -7.50 1.82 10.36
N GLY A 165 -6.24 1.43 10.56
CA GLY A 165 -5.86 0.50 11.63
C GLY A 165 -6.18 1.02 13.05
N ARG A 166 -6.26 2.34 13.24
CA ARG A 166 -6.53 2.97 14.56
C ARG A 166 -7.99 2.84 15.00
N GLU A 167 -8.92 2.87 14.05
CA GLU A 167 -10.36 2.81 14.33
C GLU A 167 -10.92 1.38 14.22
N GLY A 168 -10.07 0.43 13.82
CA GLY A 168 -10.40 -0.98 13.77
C GLY A 168 -10.70 -1.56 15.15
N THR A 169 -11.63 -2.50 15.21
CA THR A 169 -11.93 -3.28 16.41
C THR A 169 -11.80 -4.77 16.12
N ALA A 170 -11.20 -5.52 17.03
CA ALA A 170 -11.08 -6.97 16.93
C ALA A 170 -11.71 -7.63 18.16
N ARG A 171 -12.40 -8.75 17.95
CA ARG A 171 -12.99 -9.57 19.02
C ARG A 171 -12.77 -11.04 18.75
N PHE A 172 -12.37 -11.78 19.77
CA PHE A 172 -12.25 -13.23 19.70
C PHE A 172 -13.47 -13.89 20.35
N ILE A 173 -14.17 -14.72 19.59
CA ILE A 173 -15.36 -15.45 20.04
C ILE A 173 -14.93 -16.87 20.41
N THR A 174 -14.69 -17.09 21.71
CA THR A 174 -14.21 -18.39 22.24
C THR A 174 -15.17 -19.54 21.97
N GLU A 175 -16.48 -19.29 21.95
CA GLU A 175 -17.51 -20.32 21.68
C GLU A 175 -17.40 -20.92 20.28
N ARG A 176 -16.96 -20.13 19.30
CA ARG A 176 -16.86 -20.53 17.89
C ARG A 176 -15.41 -20.72 17.43
N TYR A 177 -14.44 -20.37 18.28
CA TYR A 177 -13.04 -20.25 17.91
C TYR A 177 -12.84 -19.35 16.68
N GLU A 178 -13.52 -18.20 16.66
CA GLU A 178 -13.50 -17.26 15.53
C GLU A 178 -12.99 -15.89 15.98
N LEU A 179 -12.04 -15.33 15.23
CA LEU A 179 -11.60 -13.95 15.36
C LEU A 179 -12.36 -13.09 14.36
N GLU A 180 -13.06 -12.07 14.84
CA GLU A 180 -13.75 -11.07 14.03
C GLU A 180 -12.99 -9.75 14.10
N ILE A 181 -12.50 -9.28 12.95
CA ILE A 181 -11.75 -8.03 12.81
C ILE A 181 -12.60 -7.07 11.98
N THR A 182 -13.15 -6.03 12.61
CA THR A 182 -13.91 -4.97 11.93
C THR A 182 -12.98 -3.79 11.65
N LEU A 183 -12.79 -3.49 10.37
CA LEU A 183 -11.86 -2.51 9.85
C LEU A 183 -12.63 -1.43 9.07
N PRO A 184 -12.68 -0.17 9.57
CA PRO A 184 -13.22 0.95 8.81
C PRO A 184 -12.40 1.18 7.54
N MET A 185 -13.08 1.27 6.39
CA MET A 185 -12.41 1.50 5.11
C MET A 185 -12.11 2.98 4.93
N ASN A 186 -10.89 3.31 4.50
CA ASN A 186 -10.52 4.67 4.14
C ASN A 186 -10.95 4.92 2.68
N ARG A 187 -12.10 5.56 2.49
CA ARG A 187 -12.59 5.94 1.17
C ARG A 187 -12.35 7.41 0.90
N PRO A 188 -11.84 7.77 -0.29
CA PRO A 188 -11.83 9.16 -0.71
C PRO A 188 -13.29 9.63 -0.74
N LEU A 189 -13.58 10.74 -0.06
CA LEU A 189 -14.90 11.38 0.03
C LEU A 189 -15.83 10.93 1.19
N ASP A 190 -15.43 10.04 2.10
CA ASP A 190 -16.29 9.73 3.26
C ASP A 190 -16.56 10.95 4.18
N SER A 191 -15.67 11.95 4.17
CA SER A 191 -15.88 13.22 4.87
C SER A 191 -16.96 14.12 4.26
N ILE A 192 -17.27 13.98 2.97
CA ILE A 192 -18.36 14.74 2.33
C ILE A 192 -19.70 14.01 2.39
N ASN A 193 -19.68 12.68 2.57
CA ASN A 193 -20.89 11.86 2.71
C ASN A 193 -21.53 11.97 4.10
N LEU A 194 -20.92 12.70 5.03
CA LEU A 194 -21.41 12.91 6.41
C LEU A 194 -22.21 14.22 6.60
N THR A 195 -22.65 14.86 5.51
CA THR A 195 -23.43 16.11 5.52
C THR A 195 -24.80 15.95 4.90
#